data_AF-A0A970VV15-F1
#
_entry.id   AF-A0A970VV15-F1
#
_cell.length_a   1.000
_cell.length_b   1.000
_cell.length_c   1.000
_cell.angle_alpha   90.00
_cell.angle_beta   90.00
_cell.angle_gamma   90.00
#
_symmetry.space_group_name_H-M   'P 1'
#
loop_
_entity.id
_entity.type
_entity.pdbx_description
1 polymer ?
#
loop_
_entity_poly.entity_id
_entity_poly.type
_entity_poly.pdbx_seq_one_letter_code
_entity_poly.pdbx_strand_id
1 'polypeptide(L)'
;MRGDIMSETVRIKNKKTIMRLGIVLLIVLAILVSWAVATNQNQLPEGFVYVTDVIPTAILEIRYCSEDNFVGTVIDGYHAPKAILTEEAAQALKKAADILYEKGYYIKIFDAYRPQRAVDHFTRWAQDLDDTKMKEKYYPDLDKSVLFKQGYIAERSGHSRGSTVDLTLVDISTGEELDMGSGFDFFGEISNHGTDLITKEQEKNRNILRDAMV
;
A
#
# COMPACT_ATOMS: atom_id res chain seq x y z
N MET A 1 -48.01 52.62 -32.22
CA MET A 1 -46.63 52.50 -31.68
C MET A 1 -46.53 51.93 -30.25
N ARG A 2 -47.58 51.37 -29.63
CA ARG A 2 -47.50 50.75 -28.28
C ARG A 2 -47.39 49.22 -28.28
N GLY A 3 -47.62 48.55 -29.41
CA GLY A 3 -47.57 47.07 -29.51
C GLY A 3 -46.15 46.50 -29.61
N ASP A 4 -45.24 47.20 -30.29
CA ASP A 4 -43.88 46.68 -30.56
C ASP A 4 -42.96 46.66 -29.33
N ILE A 5 -43.13 47.63 -28.42
CA ILE A 5 -42.28 47.77 -27.22
C ILE A 5 -42.55 46.65 -26.20
N MET A 6 -43.81 46.20 -26.07
CA MET A 6 -44.14 45.03 -25.22
C MET A 6 -43.53 43.74 -25.77
N SER A 7 -43.53 43.56 -27.09
CA SER A 7 -42.96 42.38 -27.77
C SER A 7 -41.44 42.26 -27.52
N GLU A 8 -40.72 43.37 -27.64
CA GLU A 8 -39.27 43.40 -27.48
C GLU A 8 -38.84 43.13 -26.03
N THR A 9 -39.59 43.66 -25.06
CA THR A 9 -39.32 43.45 -23.62
C THR A 9 -39.51 41.99 -23.21
N VAL A 10 -40.55 41.32 -23.71
CA VAL A 10 -40.79 39.88 -23.51
C VAL A 10 -39.68 39.05 -24.15
N ARG A 11 -39.24 39.43 -25.36
CA ARG A 11 -38.16 38.74 -26.09
C ARG A 11 -36.81 38.84 -25.36
N ILE A 12 -36.49 39.99 -24.77
CA ILE A 12 -35.27 40.19 -23.96
C ILE A 12 -35.33 39.39 -22.66
N LYS A 13 -36.49 39.36 -21.98
CA LYS A 13 -36.69 38.58 -20.76
C LYS A 13 -36.53 37.07 -21.03
N ASN A 14 -37.10 36.58 -22.14
CA ASN A 14 -36.94 35.19 -22.57
C ASN A 14 -35.48 34.85 -22.93
N LYS A 15 -34.75 35.73 -23.64
CA LYS A 15 -33.31 35.53 -23.89
C LYS A 15 -32.49 35.43 -22.60
N LYS A 16 -32.76 36.30 -21.61
CA LYS A 16 -32.09 36.26 -20.30
C LYS A 16 -32.42 34.98 -19.52
N THR A 17 -33.67 34.52 -19.57
CA THR A 17 -34.09 33.26 -18.95
C THR A 17 -33.43 32.06 -19.61
N ILE A 18 -33.44 31.97 -20.94
CA ILE A 18 -32.79 30.90 -21.70
C ILE A 18 -31.27 30.87 -21.43
N MET A 19 -30.63 32.04 -21.37
CA MET A 19 -29.20 32.16 -21.03
C MET A 19 -28.90 31.69 -19.60
N ARG A 20 -29.77 32.02 -18.63
CA ARG A 20 -29.62 31.53 -17.24
C ARG A 20 -29.82 30.02 -17.13
N LEU A 21 -30.81 29.44 -17.82
CA LEU A 21 -30.99 27.98 -17.87
C LEU A 21 -29.79 27.29 -18.53
N GLY A 22 -29.23 27.86 -19.60
CA GLY A 22 -28.03 27.34 -20.25
C GLY A 22 -26.81 27.33 -19.32
N ILE A 23 -26.59 28.38 -18.53
CA ILE A 23 -25.49 28.44 -17.54
C ILE A 23 -25.70 27.42 -16.43
N VAL A 24 -26.91 27.29 -15.89
CA VAL A 24 -27.21 26.28 -14.85
C VAL A 24 -27.00 24.87 -15.39
N LEU A 25 -27.45 24.58 -16.62
CA LEU A 25 -27.22 23.29 -17.25
C LEU A 25 -25.73 23.00 -17.44
N LEU A 26 -24.93 23.98 -17.87
CA LEU A 26 -23.48 23.84 -18.01
C LEU A 26 -22.79 23.59 -16.66
N ILE A 27 -23.21 24.26 -15.59
CA ILE A 27 -22.70 24.03 -14.24
C ILE A 27 -23.06 22.62 -13.75
N VAL A 28 -24.30 22.18 -13.95
CA VAL A 28 -24.74 20.82 -13.58
C VAL A 28 -23.96 19.78 -14.38
N LEU A 29 -23.75 19.98 -15.68
CA LEU A 29 -22.95 19.09 -16.51
C LEU A 29 -21.48 19.04 -16.04
N ALA A 30 -20.89 20.19 -15.71
CA ALA A 30 -19.53 20.27 -15.20
C ALA A 30 -19.39 19.53 -13.86
N ILE A 31 -20.37 19.67 -12.95
CA ILE A 31 -20.40 18.94 -11.69
C ILE A 31 -20.51 17.42 -11.95
N LEU A 32 -21.41 16.99 -12.84
CA LEU A 32 -21.57 15.56 -13.17
C LEU A 32 -20.29 14.97 -13.80
N VAL A 33 -19.61 15.72 -14.67
CA VAL A 33 -18.31 15.31 -15.25
C VAL A 33 -17.23 15.24 -14.19
N SER A 34 -17.16 16.19 -13.25
CA SER A 34 -16.21 16.14 -12.13
C SER A 34 -16.44 14.93 -11.22
N TRP A 35 -17.68 14.54 -10.98
CA TRP A 35 -18.02 13.34 -10.21
C TRP A 35 -17.62 12.04 -10.93
N ALA A 36 -17.88 11.95 -12.25
CA ALA A 36 -17.51 10.79 -13.06
C ALA A 36 -15.98 10.61 -13.17
N VAL A 37 -15.22 11.72 -13.25
CA VAL A 37 -13.75 11.66 -13.25
C VAL A 37 -13.20 11.24 -11.89
N ALA A 38 -13.80 11.69 -10.79
CA ALA A 38 -13.39 11.30 -9.43
C ALA A 38 -13.58 9.80 -9.16
N THR A 39 -14.59 9.15 -9.75
CA THR A 39 -14.82 7.71 -9.58
C THR A 39 -13.78 6.81 -10.26
N ASN A 40 -12.94 7.35 -11.15
CA ASN A 40 -12.00 6.57 -11.98
C ASN A 40 -10.59 6.43 -11.36
N GLN A 41 -10.37 6.91 -10.13
CA GLN A 41 -9.05 6.90 -9.47
C GLN A 41 -8.77 5.61 -8.67
N ASN A 42 -9.74 4.69 -8.56
CA ASN A 42 -9.63 3.45 -7.78
C ASN A 42 -9.59 2.16 -8.62
N GLN A 43 -9.48 2.25 -9.94
CA GLN A 43 -9.37 1.06 -10.77
C GLN A 43 -7.91 0.60 -10.87
N LEU A 44 -7.65 -0.56 -10.28
CA LEU A 44 -6.39 -1.27 -10.47
C LEU A 44 -6.28 -1.76 -11.93
N PRO A 45 -5.05 -1.96 -12.43
CA PRO A 45 -4.86 -2.66 -13.70
C PRO A 45 -5.54 -4.03 -13.71
N GLU A 46 -5.96 -4.49 -14.88
CA GLU A 46 -6.51 -5.84 -15.04
C GLU A 46 -5.56 -6.91 -14.47
N GLY A 47 -6.11 -7.89 -13.76
CA GLY A 47 -5.35 -8.95 -13.10
C GLY A 47 -4.76 -8.57 -11.73
N PHE A 48 -5.03 -7.37 -11.22
CA PHE A 48 -4.65 -6.93 -9.87
C PHE A 48 -5.87 -6.68 -8.98
N VAL A 49 -5.72 -6.98 -7.70
CA VAL A 49 -6.79 -6.84 -6.69
C VAL A 49 -6.24 -6.21 -5.42
N TYR A 50 -7.11 -5.57 -4.64
CA TYR A 50 -6.79 -5.22 -3.26
C TYR A 50 -6.87 -6.49 -2.41
N VAL A 51 -5.85 -6.73 -1.59
CA VAL A 51 -5.80 -7.94 -0.75
C VAL A 51 -6.98 -8.00 0.20
N THR A 52 -7.45 -6.86 0.71
CA THR A 52 -8.59 -6.78 1.64
C THR A 52 -9.94 -7.08 1.01
N ASP A 53 -10.06 -7.03 -0.33
CA ASP A 53 -11.28 -7.48 -1.01
C ASP A 53 -11.35 -9.03 -1.05
N VAL A 54 -10.19 -9.70 -1.05
CA VAL A 54 -10.07 -11.17 -1.08
C VAL A 54 -9.96 -11.77 0.32
N ILE A 55 -9.29 -11.07 1.24
CA ILE A 55 -9.01 -11.45 2.63
C ILE A 55 -9.45 -10.30 3.56
N PRO A 56 -10.76 -10.17 3.87
CA PRO A 56 -11.26 -9.03 4.66
C PRO A 56 -10.70 -8.94 6.09
N THR A 57 -10.16 -10.04 6.61
CA THR A 57 -9.53 -10.13 7.93
C THR A 57 -8.05 -9.73 7.94
N ALA A 58 -7.45 -9.47 6.77
CA ALA A 58 -6.06 -9.04 6.68
C ALA A 58 -5.90 -7.64 7.29
N ILE A 59 -4.97 -7.52 8.23
CA ILE A 59 -4.60 -6.26 8.86
C ILE A 59 -3.55 -5.59 7.97
N LEU A 60 -3.71 -4.30 7.67
CA LEU A 60 -2.75 -3.55 6.86
C LEU A 60 -1.97 -2.58 7.72
N GLU A 61 -0.65 -2.72 7.71
CA GLU A 61 0.30 -1.79 8.31
C GLU A 61 1.38 -1.46 7.30
N ILE A 62 0.96 -0.88 6.17
CA ILE A 62 1.84 -0.64 5.01
C ILE A 62 2.95 0.34 5.38
N ARG A 63 4.14 -0.18 5.71
CA ARG A 63 5.24 0.58 6.35
C ARG A 63 5.81 1.65 5.44
N TYR A 64 5.77 1.42 4.14
CA TYR A 64 6.25 2.39 3.15
C TYR A 64 5.26 3.52 2.87
N CYS A 65 4.02 3.43 3.37
CA CYS A 65 3.04 4.52 3.40
C CYS A 65 3.10 5.34 4.71
N SER A 66 4.12 5.14 5.54
CA SER A 66 4.37 5.91 6.77
C SER A 66 5.85 6.26 6.89
N GLU A 67 6.24 6.98 7.94
CA GLU A 67 7.66 7.20 8.26
C GLU A 67 8.28 6.02 9.03
N ASP A 68 7.51 4.99 9.38
CA ASP A 68 7.98 3.85 10.16
C ASP A 68 8.57 2.73 9.29
N ASN A 69 9.64 3.07 8.58
CA ASN A 69 10.45 2.21 7.73
C ASN A 69 11.93 2.63 7.79
N PHE A 70 12.83 1.84 7.18
CA PHE A 70 14.28 2.09 7.25
C PHE A 70 14.77 3.39 6.60
N VAL A 71 13.96 4.03 5.73
CA VAL A 71 14.26 5.35 5.15
C VAL A 71 13.81 6.48 6.09
N GLY A 72 12.75 6.27 6.86
CA GLY A 72 12.24 7.28 7.81
C GLY A 72 11.40 8.38 7.16
N THR A 73 10.88 8.13 5.94
CA THR A 73 9.94 8.98 5.19
C THR A 73 8.94 8.11 4.45
N VAL A 74 7.84 8.70 3.97
CA VAL A 74 6.90 7.99 3.07
C VAL A 74 7.61 7.72 1.74
N ILE A 75 7.55 6.48 1.27
CA ILE A 75 8.27 6.05 0.08
C ILE A 75 7.50 6.43 -1.18
N ASP A 76 8.23 6.96 -2.18
CA ASP A 76 7.67 7.29 -3.49
C ASP A 76 6.79 6.16 -4.05
N GLY A 77 5.55 6.51 -4.40
CA GLY A 77 4.55 5.58 -4.95
C GLY A 77 3.60 4.96 -3.94
N TYR A 78 3.90 5.05 -2.64
CA TYR A 78 2.97 4.66 -1.57
C TYR A 78 2.08 5.84 -1.19
N HIS A 79 0.98 6.01 -1.92
CA HIS A 79 0.03 7.11 -1.72
C HIS A 79 -1.13 6.77 -0.78
N ALA A 80 -1.31 5.48 -0.46
CA ALA A 80 -2.35 5.00 0.44
C ALA A 80 -1.90 3.70 1.11
N PRO A 81 -2.36 3.42 2.35
CA PRO A 81 -2.03 2.18 3.07
C PRO A 81 -2.88 1.02 2.53
N LYS A 82 -2.60 0.60 1.30
CA LYS A 82 -3.28 -0.48 0.59
C LYS A 82 -2.27 -1.55 0.20
N ALA A 83 -2.66 -2.82 0.37
CA ALA A 83 -1.95 -3.96 -0.19
C ALA A 83 -2.61 -4.36 -1.51
N ILE A 84 -1.81 -4.45 -2.58
CA ILE A 84 -2.24 -4.86 -3.92
C ILE A 84 -1.41 -6.08 -4.32
N LEU A 85 -2.06 -7.09 -4.88
CA LEU A 85 -1.42 -8.27 -5.46
C LEU A 85 -2.04 -8.58 -6.81
N THR A 86 -1.38 -9.44 -7.58
CA THR A 86 -2.05 -10.14 -8.68
C THR A 86 -3.19 -11.00 -8.12
N GLU A 87 -4.23 -11.22 -8.91
CA GLU A 87 -5.37 -12.03 -8.50
C GLU A 87 -4.93 -13.44 -8.09
N GLU A 88 -4.04 -14.06 -8.86
CA GLU A 88 -3.47 -15.38 -8.55
C GLU A 88 -2.76 -15.40 -7.18
N ALA A 89 -1.89 -14.43 -6.92
CA ALA A 89 -1.18 -14.34 -5.65
C ALA A 89 -2.12 -14.04 -4.47
N ALA A 90 -3.14 -13.20 -4.67
CA ALA A 90 -4.14 -12.93 -3.63
C ALA A 90 -4.96 -14.18 -3.27
N GLN A 91 -5.33 -15.00 -4.26
CA GLN A 91 -6.03 -16.26 -4.03
C GLN A 91 -5.14 -17.30 -3.34
N ALA A 92 -3.85 -17.36 -3.67
CA ALA A 92 -2.88 -18.21 -2.98
C ALA A 92 -2.71 -17.76 -1.51
N LEU A 93 -2.50 -16.46 -1.28
CA LEU A 93 -2.40 -15.88 0.06
C LEU A 93 -3.68 -16.12 0.88
N LYS A 94 -4.86 -16.10 0.25
CA LYS A 94 -6.12 -16.42 0.93
C LYS A 94 -6.10 -17.83 1.52
N LYS A 95 -5.61 -18.83 0.78
CA LYS A 95 -5.51 -20.21 1.28
C LYS A 95 -4.61 -20.29 2.52
N ALA A 96 -3.45 -19.61 2.48
CA ALA A 96 -2.57 -19.51 3.63
C ALA A 96 -3.25 -18.82 4.82
N ALA A 97 -3.95 -17.72 4.57
CA ALA A 97 -4.70 -16.98 5.59
C ALA A 97 -5.83 -17.80 6.21
N ASP A 98 -6.55 -18.61 5.41
CA ASP A 98 -7.60 -19.50 5.91
C ASP A 98 -7.01 -20.57 6.85
N ILE A 99 -5.86 -21.18 6.49
CA ILE A 99 -5.13 -22.15 7.35
C ILE A 99 -4.67 -21.50 8.66
N LEU A 100 -4.16 -20.28 8.58
CA LEU A 100 -3.70 -19.52 9.75
C LEU A 100 -4.87 -19.11 10.65
N TYR A 101 -6.01 -18.76 10.06
CA TYR A 101 -7.23 -18.43 10.80
C TYR A 101 -7.75 -19.62 11.61
N GLU A 102 -7.75 -20.83 11.03
CA GLU A 102 -8.08 -22.06 11.75
C GLU A 102 -7.14 -22.34 12.94
N LYS A 103 -5.91 -21.82 12.89
CA LYS A 103 -4.91 -21.90 13.98
C LYS A 103 -5.02 -20.75 14.99
N GLY A 104 -5.95 -19.81 14.80
CA GLY A 104 -6.14 -18.67 15.70
C GLY A 104 -5.34 -17.43 15.35
N TYR A 105 -4.91 -17.26 14.09
CA TYR A 105 -4.11 -16.11 13.65
C TYR A 105 -4.76 -15.30 12.53
N TYR A 106 -4.65 -13.97 12.60
CA TYR A 106 -4.77 -13.09 11.44
C TYR A 106 -3.41 -12.85 10.80
N ILE A 107 -3.41 -12.48 9.53
CA ILE A 107 -2.21 -11.95 8.86
C ILE A 107 -2.18 -10.42 8.99
N LYS A 108 -0.98 -9.88 9.22
CA LYS A 108 -0.70 -8.44 9.13
C LYS A 108 0.32 -8.20 8.02
N ILE A 109 -0.05 -7.38 7.03
CA ILE A 109 0.76 -7.10 5.84
C ILE A 109 1.50 -5.78 6.00
N PHE A 110 2.82 -5.81 5.78
CA PHE A 110 3.71 -4.66 5.81
C PHE A 110 4.03 -4.13 4.41
N ASP A 111 4.13 -5.00 3.41
CA ASP A 111 4.28 -4.63 2.01
C ASP A 111 3.71 -5.68 1.06
N ALA A 112 3.31 -5.26 -0.14
CA ALA A 112 2.80 -6.11 -1.22
C ALA A 112 3.35 -5.60 -2.56
N TYR A 113 2.52 -5.30 -3.56
CA TYR A 113 3.01 -4.63 -4.77
C TYR A 113 3.79 -3.36 -4.45
N ARG A 114 5.05 -3.32 -4.89
CA ARG A 114 5.97 -2.20 -4.73
C ARG A 114 6.25 -1.58 -6.09
N PRO A 115 5.86 -0.31 -6.34
CA PRO A 115 6.14 0.30 -7.62
C PRO A 115 7.65 0.52 -7.81
N GLN A 116 8.14 0.46 -9.05
CA GLN A 116 9.59 0.64 -9.33
C GLN A 116 10.15 1.95 -8.75
N ARG A 117 9.36 3.03 -8.74
CA ARG A 117 9.76 4.32 -8.15
C ARG A 117 10.11 4.24 -6.65
N ALA A 118 9.54 3.28 -5.92
CA ALA A 118 9.88 3.00 -4.53
C ALA A 118 11.26 2.35 -4.42
N VAL A 119 11.56 1.39 -5.31
CA VAL A 119 12.90 0.79 -5.41
C VAL A 119 13.94 1.86 -5.76
N ASP A 120 13.63 2.74 -6.71
CA ASP A 120 14.50 3.85 -7.07
C ASP A 120 14.72 4.81 -5.89
N HIS A 121 13.72 5.00 -5.02
CA HIS A 121 13.84 5.78 -3.79
C HIS A 121 14.79 5.10 -2.79
N PHE A 122 14.68 3.78 -2.59
CA PHE A 122 15.64 3.03 -1.76
C PHE A 122 17.06 3.15 -2.30
N THR A 123 17.26 3.11 -3.62
CA THR A 123 18.57 3.32 -4.24
C THR A 123 19.11 4.73 -3.98
N ARG A 124 18.30 5.78 -4.17
CA ARG A 124 18.71 7.16 -3.86
C ARG A 124 19.08 7.32 -2.40
N TRP A 125 18.24 6.81 -1.49
CA TRP A 125 18.51 6.84 -0.06
C TRP A 125 19.82 6.14 0.28
N ALA A 126 20.09 4.96 -0.28
CA ALA A 126 21.30 4.23 0.05
C ALA A 126 22.60 4.86 -0.49
N GLN A 127 22.51 5.67 -1.53
CA GLN A 127 23.65 6.44 -2.06
C GLN A 127 24.00 7.64 -1.16
N ASP A 128 23.03 8.16 -0.41
CA ASP A 128 23.27 9.15 0.63
C ASP A 128 23.71 8.47 1.93
N LEU A 129 25.03 8.31 2.12
CA LEU A 129 25.56 7.61 3.29
C LEU A 129 25.36 8.36 4.61
N ASP A 130 25.05 9.66 4.56
CA ASP A 130 24.86 10.50 5.75
C ASP A 130 23.44 10.37 6.32
N ASP A 131 22.45 10.02 5.48
CA ASP A 131 21.08 9.76 5.92
C ASP A 131 20.98 8.44 6.72
N THR A 132 21.25 8.55 8.02
CA THR A 132 21.24 7.44 8.98
C THR A 132 20.14 7.57 10.03
N LYS A 133 19.09 8.36 9.74
CA LYS A 133 18.00 8.69 10.67
C LYS A 133 17.43 7.48 11.40
N MET A 134 17.27 6.36 10.68
CA MET A 134 16.60 5.16 11.17
C MET A 134 17.57 4.02 11.55
N LYS A 135 18.88 4.30 11.59
CA LYS A 135 19.94 3.31 11.82
C LYS A 135 19.71 2.50 13.10
N GLU A 136 19.51 3.16 14.23
CA GLU A 136 19.38 2.48 15.53
C GLU A 136 18.23 1.47 15.55
N LYS A 137 17.17 1.72 14.77
CA LYS A 137 15.99 0.85 14.71
C LYS A 137 16.15 -0.30 13.70
N TYR A 138 16.65 -0.02 12.51
CA TYR A 138 16.60 -0.98 11.40
C TYR A 138 17.92 -1.67 11.08
N TYR A 139 19.05 -1.06 11.41
CA TYR A 139 20.37 -1.59 11.06
C TYR A 139 21.46 -1.10 12.04
N PRO A 140 21.27 -1.28 13.36
CA PRO A 140 22.14 -0.68 14.38
C PRO A 140 23.59 -1.14 14.26
N ASP A 141 23.79 -2.41 13.89
CA ASP A 141 25.09 -3.06 13.83
C ASP A 141 25.76 -2.99 12.46
N LEU A 142 25.10 -2.37 11.46
CA LEU A 142 25.60 -2.29 10.09
C LEU A 142 25.98 -0.87 9.71
N ASP A 143 27.02 -0.77 8.88
CA ASP A 143 27.31 0.44 8.13
C ASP A 143 26.38 0.52 6.92
N LYS A 144 25.83 1.71 6.63
CA LYS A 144 24.88 1.88 5.52
C LYS A 144 25.48 1.47 4.17
N SER A 145 26.80 1.62 3.99
CA SER A 145 27.51 1.25 2.77
C SER A 145 27.52 -0.25 2.46
N VAL A 146 27.19 -1.12 3.44
CA VAL A 146 27.14 -2.57 3.23
C VAL A 146 25.75 -3.08 2.85
N LEU A 147 24.68 -2.28 3.03
CA LEU A 147 23.30 -2.75 2.88
C LEU A 147 22.98 -3.28 1.47
N PHE A 148 23.48 -2.63 0.42
CA PHE A 148 23.38 -3.12 -0.96
C PHE A 148 24.28 -4.33 -1.21
N LYS A 149 25.53 -4.28 -0.76
CA LYS A 149 26.52 -5.34 -0.99
C LYS A 149 26.12 -6.68 -0.35
N GLN A 150 25.45 -6.60 0.79
CA GLN A 150 24.94 -7.76 1.54
C GLN A 150 23.53 -8.17 1.12
N GLY A 151 22.91 -7.48 0.15
CA GLY A 151 21.63 -7.87 -0.43
C GLY A 151 20.39 -7.51 0.39
N TYR A 152 20.51 -6.69 1.44
CA TYR A 152 19.36 -6.19 2.19
C TYR A 152 18.49 -5.24 1.36
N ILE A 153 19.10 -4.57 0.39
CA ILE A 153 18.38 -3.76 -0.60
C ILE A 153 18.72 -4.27 -2.00
N ALA A 154 17.68 -4.58 -2.77
CA ALA A 154 17.82 -5.06 -4.14
C ALA A 154 17.47 -3.96 -5.15
N GLU A 155 18.28 -3.81 -6.20
CA GLU A 155 17.99 -2.92 -7.34
C GLU A 155 16.75 -3.35 -8.15
N ARG A 156 16.34 -4.62 -8.00
CA ARG A 156 15.14 -5.19 -8.60
C ARG A 156 14.38 -5.97 -7.53
N SER A 157 13.16 -5.53 -7.25
CA SER A 157 12.31 -6.19 -6.25
C SER A 157 11.34 -7.18 -6.91
N GLY A 158 11.19 -8.36 -6.31
CA GLY A 158 10.11 -9.30 -6.67
C GLY A 158 8.72 -8.68 -6.48
N HIS A 159 8.58 -7.78 -5.51
CA HIS A 159 7.35 -7.04 -5.23
C HIS A 159 6.83 -6.24 -6.43
N SER A 160 7.71 -5.76 -7.31
CA SER A 160 7.31 -5.01 -8.52
C SER A 160 6.50 -5.85 -9.51
N ARG A 161 6.49 -7.19 -9.36
CA ARG A 161 5.66 -8.11 -10.16
C ARG A 161 4.26 -8.32 -9.59
N GLY A 162 4.01 -7.91 -8.34
CA GLY A 162 2.70 -8.05 -7.69
C GLY A 162 2.42 -9.43 -7.09
N SER A 163 3.42 -10.30 -6.96
CA SER A 163 3.26 -11.66 -6.39
C SER A 163 4.23 -11.92 -5.24
N THR A 164 4.59 -10.88 -4.50
CA THR A 164 5.41 -10.95 -3.29
C THR A 164 4.74 -10.13 -2.20
N VAL A 165 4.78 -10.62 -0.97
CA VAL A 165 4.13 -10.02 0.19
C VAL A 165 5.02 -10.20 1.41
N ASP A 166 5.15 -9.15 2.20
CA ASP A 166 5.81 -9.17 3.51
C ASP A 166 4.75 -9.09 4.59
N LEU A 167 4.71 -10.08 5.49
CA LEU A 167 3.69 -10.17 6.52
C LEU A 167 4.18 -10.84 7.81
N THR A 168 3.41 -10.67 8.87
CA THR A 168 3.53 -11.40 10.14
C THR A 168 2.16 -11.95 10.57
N LEU A 169 2.13 -12.62 11.72
CA LEU A 169 0.95 -13.17 12.35
C LEU A 169 0.51 -12.32 13.54
N VAL A 170 -0.80 -12.21 13.73
CA VAL A 170 -1.43 -11.60 14.91
C VAL A 170 -2.30 -12.65 15.58
N ASP A 171 -2.09 -12.89 16.86
CA ASP A 171 -2.92 -13.79 17.66
C ASP A 171 -4.33 -13.20 17.81
N ILE A 172 -5.35 -13.96 17.43
CA ILE A 172 -6.76 -13.48 17.43
C ILE A 172 -7.26 -13.25 18.86
N SER A 173 -6.78 -14.02 19.83
CA SER A 173 -7.23 -13.97 21.21
C SER A 173 -6.66 -12.77 21.98
N THR A 174 -5.40 -12.41 21.71
CA THR A 174 -4.74 -11.27 22.37
C THR A 174 -4.78 -9.99 21.53
N GLY A 175 -4.88 -10.11 20.21
CA GLY A 175 -4.73 -9.01 19.27
C GLY A 175 -3.27 -8.55 19.07
N GLU A 176 -2.30 -9.31 19.60
CA GLU A 176 -0.88 -8.97 19.54
C GLU A 176 -0.17 -9.69 18.40
N GLU A 177 0.85 -9.05 17.84
CA GLU A 177 1.75 -9.70 16.88
C GLU A 177 2.53 -10.83 17.54
N LEU A 178 2.72 -11.93 16.83
CA LEU A 178 3.67 -12.95 17.28
C LEU A 178 5.10 -12.39 17.21
N ASP A 179 5.85 -12.65 18.27
CA ASP A 179 7.27 -12.31 18.31
C ASP A 179 8.04 -13.20 17.32
N MET A 180 8.54 -12.59 16.25
CA MET A 180 9.36 -13.22 15.23
C MET A 180 10.86 -13.07 15.53
N GLY A 181 11.26 -12.42 16.62
CA GLY A 181 12.65 -12.16 17.02
C GLY A 181 13.27 -10.91 16.43
N SER A 182 12.82 -10.46 15.26
CA SER A 182 13.17 -9.17 14.69
C SER A 182 11.95 -8.51 14.05
N GLY A 183 12.01 -7.17 13.95
CA GLY A 183 10.97 -6.41 13.26
C GLY A 183 11.07 -6.54 11.74
N PHE A 184 9.98 -6.17 11.07
CA PHE A 184 9.97 -5.99 9.61
C PHE A 184 11.10 -5.03 9.17
N ASP A 185 11.76 -5.37 8.06
CA ASP A 185 12.92 -4.66 7.50
C ASP A 185 14.13 -4.52 8.45
N PHE A 186 14.23 -5.30 9.52
CA PHE A 186 15.44 -5.32 10.32
C PHE A 186 16.60 -5.95 9.53
N PHE A 187 17.61 -5.16 9.19
CA PHE A 187 18.81 -5.61 8.48
C PHE A 187 19.83 -6.13 9.46
N GLY A 188 19.81 -7.45 9.66
CA GLY A 188 20.78 -8.18 10.45
C GLY A 188 20.59 -9.69 10.32
N GLU A 189 21.59 -10.45 10.75
CA GLU A 189 21.57 -11.92 10.63
C GLU A 189 20.43 -12.59 11.41
N ILE A 190 19.87 -11.90 12.42
CA ILE A 190 18.68 -12.36 13.15
C ILE A 190 17.43 -12.45 12.24
N SER A 191 17.38 -11.73 11.13
CA SER A 191 16.26 -11.79 10.18
C SER A 191 16.37 -12.95 9.20
N ASN A 192 17.52 -13.63 9.12
CA ASN A 192 17.71 -14.77 8.22
C ASN A 192 16.89 -15.98 8.68
N HIS A 193 16.35 -16.75 7.73
CA HIS A 193 15.78 -18.05 8.04
C HIS A 193 16.87 -19.03 8.52
N GLY A 194 16.56 -19.81 9.56
CA GLY A 194 17.51 -20.78 10.13
C GLY A 194 18.64 -20.17 10.95
N THR A 195 18.51 -18.90 11.35
CA THR A 195 19.46 -18.24 12.27
C THR A 195 19.39 -18.85 13.67
N ASP A 196 20.54 -18.95 14.34
CA ASP A 196 20.64 -19.39 15.74
C ASP A 196 20.48 -18.23 16.74
N LEU A 197 20.18 -17.03 16.25
CA LEU A 197 20.06 -15.80 17.06
C LEU A 197 18.67 -15.58 17.68
N ILE A 198 17.74 -16.52 17.45
CA ILE A 198 16.36 -16.44 17.94
C ILE A 198 16.04 -17.55 18.94
N THR A 199 15.04 -17.32 19.77
CA THR A 199 14.53 -18.33 20.70
C THR A 199 13.74 -19.42 19.96
N LYS A 200 13.56 -20.57 20.61
CA LYS A 200 12.74 -21.67 20.07
C LYS A 200 11.29 -21.28 19.79
N GLU A 201 10.72 -20.38 20.59
CA GLU A 201 9.34 -19.92 20.35
C GLU A 201 9.27 -19.00 19.12
N GLN A 202 10.24 -18.09 18.94
CA GLN A 202 10.35 -17.26 17.74
C GLN A 202 10.57 -18.11 16.48
N GLU A 203 11.41 -19.14 16.55
CA GLU A 203 11.60 -20.09 15.45
C GLU A 203 10.29 -20.82 15.11
N LYS A 204 9.57 -21.30 16.13
CA LYS A 204 8.24 -21.91 15.96
C LYS A 204 7.24 -20.94 15.31
N ASN A 205 7.20 -19.68 15.73
CA ASN A 205 6.33 -18.65 15.15
C ASN A 205 6.65 -18.42 13.66
N ARG A 206 7.94 -18.30 13.31
CA ARG A 206 8.39 -18.21 11.91
C ARG A 206 7.99 -19.44 11.10
N ASN A 207 8.09 -20.64 11.68
CA ASN A 207 7.71 -21.88 11.01
C ASN A 207 6.19 -21.97 10.80
N ILE A 208 5.35 -21.53 11.75
CA ILE A 208 3.89 -21.47 11.55
C ILE A 208 3.55 -20.64 10.31
N LEU A 209 4.16 -19.46 10.17
CA LEU A 209 3.96 -18.61 9.00
C LEU A 209 4.50 -19.28 7.73
N ARG A 210 5.76 -19.72 7.74
CA ARG A 210 6.41 -20.33 6.57
C ARG A 210 5.64 -21.52 6.03
N ASP A 211 5.22 -22.42 6.92
CA ASP A 211 4.57 -23.68 6.54
C ASP A 211 3.16 -23.47 5.97
N ALA A 212 2.52 -22.32 6.26
CA ALA A 212 1.25 -21.93 5.63
C ALA A 212 1.43 -21.29 4.24
N MET A 213 2.63 -20.81 3.92
CA MET A 213 2.94 -20.03 2.71
C MET A 213 3.49 -20.87 1.54
N VAL A 214 3.53 -22.20 1.68
CA VAL A 214 4.04 -23.18 0.68
C VAL A 214 2.94 -23.87 -0.11
#